data_AF-A0A0Q4BEY3-F1
#
_entry.id   AF-A0A0Q4BEY3-F1
#
_cell.length_a   1.000
_cell.length_b   1.000
_cell.length_c   1.000
_cell.angle_alpha   90.00
_cell.angle_beta   90.00
_cell.angle_gamma   90.00
#
_symmetry.space_group_name_H-M   'P 1'
#
loop_
_entity.id
_entity.type
_entity.pdbx_description
1 polymer ?
#
loop_
_entity_poly.entity_id
_entity_poly.type
_entity_poly.pdbx_seq_one_letter_code
_entity_poly.pdbx_strand_id
1 'polypeptide(L)'
;MMEFFLSKLWMIIAGLAVMGAILASFGALDDRTVEEGLMAEMASTSNILEEMNGCPVGTMVRIVPDLPSEAVLRIGNGSLWLVRGGPDIMVEIHSEVVAMEGGLVVPYVEAAPGGAFIASRAEQNGTLVTVVQLEKTELSSLTASTNLRASSSVLYR
;
A
#
# COMPACT_ATOMS: atom_id res chain seq x y z
N MET A 1 -21.17 -27.72 53.25
CA MET A 1 -21.30 -28.12 51.82
C MET A 1 -21.24 -26.93 50.87
N MET A 2 -21.99 -25.85 51.12
CA MET A 2 -22.10 -24.69 50.21
C MET A 2 -20.77 -23.94 49.94
N GLU A 3 -19.88 -23.81 50.93
CA GLU A 3 -18.56 -23.17 50.78
C GLU A 3 -17.58 -23.95 49.87
N PHE A 4 -17.69 -25.28 49.85
CA PHE A 4 -16.84 -26.14 49.02
C PHE A 4 -17.20 -26.00 47.53
N PHE A 5 -18.49 -25.83 47.23
CA PHE A 5 -18.96 -25.54 45.88
C PHE A 5 -18.52 -24.14 45.41
N LEU A 6 -18.56 -23.15 46.31
CA LEU A 6 -18.08 -21.80 46.00
C LEU A 6 -16.58 -21.79 45.68
N SER A 7 -15.77 -22.50 46.48
CA SER A 7 -14.32 -22.63 46.26
C SER A 7 -13.97 -23.28 44.91
N LYS A 8 -14.69 -24.34 44.53
CA LYS A 8 -14.50 -24.98 43.22
C LYS A 8 -14.89 -24.06 42.06
N LEU A 9 -15.97 -23.29 42.21
CA LEU A 9 -16.40 -22.33 41.20
C LEU A 9 -15.35 -21.23 40.98
N TRP A 10 -14.78 -20.70 42.06
CA TRP A 10 -13.70 -19.71 41.98
C TRP A 10 -12.44 -20.25 41.30
N MET A 11 -12.07 -21.51 41.55
CA MET A 11 -10.93 -22.14 40.86
C MET A 11 -11.16 -22.27 39.34
N ILE A 12 -12.39 -22.60 38.92
CA ILE A 12 -12.72 -22.72 37.50
C ILE A 12 -12.66 -21.35 36.82
N ILE A 13 -13.20 -20.31 37.46
CA ILE A 13 -13.17 -18.93 36.95
C ILE A 13 -11.72 -18.43 36.85
N ALA A 14 -10.89 -18.69 37.87
CA ALA A 14 -9.47 -18.34 37.84
C ALA A 14 -8.71 -19.07 36.72
N GLY A 15 -8.99 -20.36 36.51
CA GLY A 15 -8.42 -21.14 35.42
C GLY A 15 -8.81 -20.60 34.03
N LEU A 16 -10.08 -20.25 33.85
CA LEU A 16 -10.58 -19.64 32.60
C LEU A 16 -9.97 -18.25 32.35
N ALA A 17 -9.80 -17.44 33.39
CA ALA A 17 -9.19 -16.11 33.28
C ALA A 17 -7.71 -16.20 32.85
N VAL A 18 -6.96 -17.14 33.43
CA VAL A 18 -5.55 -17.40 33.04
C VAL A 18 -5.47 -17.89 31.60
N MET A 19 -6.34 -18.82 31.20
CA MET A 19 -6.38 -19.34 29.83
C MET A 19 -6.74 -18.24 28.82
N GLY A 20 -7.66 -17.34 29.17
CA GLY A 20 -8.00 -16.15 28.39
C GLY A 20 -6.83 -15.18 28.23
N ALA A 21 -6.07 -14.93 29.29
CA ALA A 21 -4.88 -14.07 29.24
C ALA A 21 -3.78 -14.66 28.36
N ILE A 22 -3.59 -15.98 28.41
CA ILE A 22 -2.63 -16.68 27.55
C ILE A 22 -3.05 -16.59 26.08
N LEU A 23 -4.32 -16.85 25.77
CA LEU A 23 -4.84 -16.74 24.40
C LEU A 23 -4.75 -15.30 23.86
N ALA A 24 -5.03 -14.29 24.68
CA ALA A 24 -4.86 -12.88 24.30
C ALA A 24 -3.38 -12.55 24.01
N SER A 25 -2.45 -13.17 24.72
CA SER A 25 -1.01 -13.00 24.49
C SER A 25 -0.54 -13.63 23.17
N PHE A 26 -1.19 -14.71 22.72
CA PHE A 26 -0.95 -15.29 21.40
C PHE A 26 -1.67 -14.54 20.27
N GLY A 27 -2.80 -13.87 20.55
CA GLY A 27 -3.42 -12.95 19.59
C GLY A 27 -2.51 -11.78 19.19
N ALA A 28 -1.67 -11.30 20.12
CA ALA A 28 -0.67 -10.25 19.83
C ALA A 28 0.50 -10.71 18.92
N LEU A 29 0.62 -12.00 18.61
CA LEU A 29 1.57 -12.51 17.61
C LEU A 29 1.03 -12.46 16.19
N ASP A 30 -0.29 -12.32 16.00
CA ASP A 30 -0.93 -12.16 14.69
C ASP A 30 -0.57 -10.79 14.05
N ASP A 31 -0.22 -9.79 14.86
CA ASP A 31 0.27 -8.51 14.33
C ASP A 31 1.60 -8.64 13.57
N ARG A 32 2.44 -9.65 13.90
CA ARG A 32 3.73 -9.85 13.22
C ARG A 32 3.58 -10.44 11.82
N THR A 33 2.62 -11.33 11.61
CA THR A 33 2.36 -11.91 10.27
C THR A 33 1.73 -10.87 9.34
N VAL A 34 0.90 -9.97 9.88
CA VAL A 34 0.36 -8.82 9.15
C VAL A 34 1.48 -7.85 8.75
N GLU A 35 2.43 -7.58 9.65
CA GLU A 35 3.57 -6.71 9.36
C GLU A 35 4.52 -7.29 8.29
N GLU A 36 4.79 -8.60 8.32
CA GLU A 36 5.56 -9.29 7.28
C GLU A 36 4.88 -9.23 5.91
N GLY A 37 3.54 -9.42 5.86
CA GLY A 37 2.76 -9.29 4.62
C GLY A 37 2.81 -7.87 4.05
N LEU A 38 2.67 -6.86 4.91
CA LEU A 38 2.77 -5.44 4.53
C LEU A 38 4.15 -5.08 3.98
N MET A 39 5.23 -5.56 4.60
CA MET A 39 6.58 -5.37 4.07
C MET A 39 6.77 -6.03 2.71
N ALA A 40 6.22 -7.23 2.50
CA ALA A 40 6.28 -7.91 1.21
C ALA A 40 5.54 -7.11 0.11
N GLU A 41 4.38 -6.54 0.42
CA GLU A 41 3.61 -5.68 -0.51
C GLU A 41 4.36 -4.37 -0.82
N MET A 42 4.99 -3.74 0.18
CA MET A 42 5.83 -2.56 -0.06
C MET A 42 7.06 -2.90 -0.91
N ALA A 43 7.70 -4.04 -0.67
CA ALA A 43 8.83 -4.53 -1.46
C ALA A 43 8.40 -4.83 -2.91
N SER A 44 7.22 -5.44 -3.11
CA SER A 44 6.63 -5.68 -4.43
C SER A 44 6.41 -4.37 -5.18
N THR A 45 5.85 -3.36 -4.51
CA THR A 45 5.66 -2.03 -5.09
C THR A 45 6.99 -1.38 -5.47
N SER A 46 8.00 -1.48 -4.61
CA SER A 46 9.36 -0.99 -4.91
C SER A 46 9.96 -1.69 -6.13
N ASN A 47 9.85 -3.02 -6.20
CA ASN A 47 10.37 -3.81 -7.32
C ASN A 47 9.69 -3.42 -8.63
N ILE A 48 8.38 -3.18 -8.65
CA ILE A 48 7.66 -2.71 -9.84
C ILE A 48 8.25 -1.36 -10.30
N LEU A 49 8.46 -0.42 -9.37
CA LEU A 49 9.03 0.89 -9.70
C LEU A 49 10.47 0.77 -10.22
N GLU A 50 11.25 -0.17 -9.69
CA GLU A 50 12.60 -0.48 -10.18
C GLU A 50 12.60 -1.13 -11.56
N GLU A 51 11.72 -2.09 -11.82
CA GLU A 51 11.56 -2.71 -13.13
C GLU A 51 11.14 -1.70 -14.20
N MET A 52 10.31 -0.72 -13.84
CA MET A 52 9.92 0.35 -14.77
C MET A 52 11.10 1.20 -15.25
N ASN A 53 12.21 1.25 -14.51
CA ASN A 53 13.42 1.95 -14.93
C ASN A 53 13.98 1.34 -16.24
N GLY A 54 13.82 0.02 -16.41
CA GLY A 54 14.22 -0.71 -17.62
C GLY A 54 13.19 -0.70 -18.75
N CYS A 55 11.99 -0.16 -18.53
CA CYS A 55 10.93 -0.14 -19.54
C CYS A 55 11.08 1.01 -20.55
N PRO A 56 10.50 0.88 -21.75
CA PRO A 56 10.41 1.98 -22.72
C PRO A 56 9.67 3.19 -22.16
N VAL A 57 10.06 4.39 -22.61
CA VAL A 57 9.35 5.63 -22.30
C VAL A 57 7.91 5.54 -22.81
N GLY A 58 6.95 5.94 -21.96
CA GLY A 58 5.52 5.84 -22.22
C GLY A 58 4.86 4.57 -21.68
N THR A 59 5.62 3.60 -21.14
CA THR A 59 5.05 2.49 -20.38
C THR A 59 4.32 2.99 -19.15
N MET A 60 3.12 2.47 -18.91
CA MET A 60 2.29 2.78 -17.75
C MET A 60 1.88 1.49 -17.05
N VAL A 61 2.00 1.47 -15.73
CA VAL A 61 1.58 0.36 -14.86
C VAL A 61 0.65 0.91 -13.79
N ARG A 62 -0.49 0.26 -13.60
CA ARG A 62 -1.40 0.56 -12.50
C ARG A 62 -1.02 -0.28 -11.29
N ILE A 63 -0.67 0.37 -10.19
CA ILE A 63 -0.32 -0.27 -8.93
C ILE A 63 -1.52 -0.10 -7.99
N VAL A 64 -2.04 -1.23 -7.50
CA VAL A 64 -3.14 -1.28 -6.53
C VAL A 64 -2.58 -1.95 -5.28
N PRO A 65 -2.05 -1.18 -4.33
CA PRO A 65 -1.48 -1.77 -3.13
C PRO A 65 -2.59 -2.38 -2.27
N ASP A 66 -2.34 -3.57 -1.74
CA ASP A 66 -3.24 -4.18 -0.75
C ASP A 66 -2.93 -3.59 0.63
N LEU A 67 -3.78 -2.66 1.08
CA LEU A 67 -3.58 -1.89 2.31
C LEU A 67 -4.69 -2.19 3.32
N PRO A 68 -4.36 -2.32 4.62
CA PRO A 68 -5.36 -2.42 5.67
C PRO A 68 -6.16 -1.11 5.78
N SER A 69 -7.40 -1.20 6.26
CA SER A 69 -8.39 -0.10 6.25
C SER A 69 -7.95 1.20 6.93
N GLU A 70 -6.97 1.14 7.84
CA GLU A 70 -6.47 2.29 8.59
C GLU A 70 -5.09 2.79 8.13
N ALA A 71 -4.55 2.23 7.04
CA ALA A 71 -3.24 2.62 6.52
C ALA A 71 -3.33 3.41 5.22
N VAL A 72 -2.35 4.28 5.00
CA VAL A 72 -2.17 5.08 3.79
C VAL A 72 -0.77 4.83 3.25
N LEU A 73 -0.66 4.47 1.98
CA LEU A 73 0.63 4.39 1.31
C LEU A 73 1.00 5.75 0.75
N ARG A 74 2.16 6.27 1.12
CA ARG A 74 2.76 7.49 0.57
C ARG A 74 3.95 7.13 -0.29
N ILE A 75 4.09 7.78 -1.45
CA ILE A 75 5.23 7.59 -2.35
C ILE A 75 5.77 8.96 -2.72
N GLY A 76 7.07 9.17 -2.54
CA GLY A 76 7.72 10.45 -2.84
C GLY A 76 9.17 10.47 -2.36
N ASN A 77 9.95 11.46 -2.78
CA ASN A 77 11.35 11.67 -2.37
C ASN A 77 12.24 10.40 -2.35
N GLY A 78 12.03 9.46 -3.27
CA GLY A 78 12.80 8.20 -3.31
C GLY A 78 12.46 7.21 -2.19
N SER A 79 11.27 7.29 -1.58
CA SER A 79 10.84 6.38 -0.52
C SER A 79 9.35 6.08 -0.58
N LEU A 80 9.00 4.89 -0.10
CA LEU A 80 7.64 4.42 0.17
C LEU A 80 7.42 4.46 1.67
N TRP A 81 6.35 5.10 2.12
CA TRP A 81 5.94 5.11 3.53
C TRP A 81 4.56 4.51 3.70
N LEU A 82 4.43 3.57 4.62
CA LEU A 82 3.14 3.10 5.10
C LEU A 82 2.80 3.83 6.41
N VAL A 83 1.82 4.73 6.33
CA VAL A 83 1.38 5.56 7.45
C VAL A 83 0.16 4.92 8.08
N ARG A 84 0.22 4.61 9.38
CA ARG A 84 -0.82 3.88 10.12
C ARG A 84 -0.93 4.41 11.55
N GLY A 85 -1.93 3.95 12.32
CA GLY A 85 -2.09 4.29 13.75
C GLY A 85 -0.96 3.79 14.69
N GLY A 86 0.13 3.26 14.14
CA GLY A 86 1.30 2.73 14.84
C GLY A 86 2.60 3.28 14.23
N PRO A 87 3.76 2.61 14.39
CA PRO A 87 5.00 3.07 13.77
C PRO A 87 4.91 2.98 12.23
N ASP A 88 5.29 4.07 11.58
CA ASP A 88 5.40 4.14 10.11
C ASP A 88 6.47 3.15 9.63
N ILE A 89 6.16 2.44 8.54
CA ILE A 89 7.13 1.60 7.85
C ILE A 89 7.65 2.37 6.65
N MET A 90 8.97 2.41 6.47
CA MET A 90 9.62 3.09 5.35
C MET A 90 10.47 2.10 4.56
N VAL A 91 10.35 2.15 3.23
CA VAL A 91 11.17 1.39 2.29
C VAL A 91 11.78 2.37 1.29
N GLU A 92 13.10 2.29 1.11
CA GLU A 92 13.83 3.13 0.14
C GLU A 92 13.58 2.62 -1.29
N ILE A 93 13.42 3.56 -2.22
CA ILE A 93 13.30 3.28 -3.65
C ILE A 93 14.61 3.68 -4.32
N HIS A 94 15.29 2.73 -4.96
CA HIS A 94 16.57 3.01 -5.63
C HIS A 94 16.41 3.69 -6.99
N SER A 95 15.18 3.80 -7.50
CA SER A 95 14.85 4.47 -8.77
C SER A 95 14.38 5.90 -8.55
N GLU A 96 14.68 6.78 -9.51
CA GLU A 96 14.25 8.17 -9.47
C GLU A 96 12.73 8.26 -9.66
N VAL A 97 12.03 8.61 -8.57
CA VAL A 97 10.58 8.73 -8.55
C VAL A 97 10.14 10.18 -8.37
N VAL A 98 9.33 10.68 -9.30
CA VAL A 98 8.69 12.00 -9.21
C VAL A 98 7.20 11.82 -8.96
N ALA A 99 6.73 12.35 -7.84
CA ALA A 99 5.32 12.32 -7.47
C ALA A 99 4.55 13.44 -8.19
N MET A 100 3.44 13.09 -8.84
CA MET A 100 2.62 14.04 -9.58
C MET A 100 1.13 13.92 -9.23
N GLU A 101 0.49 15.06 -9.03
CA GLU A 101 -0.94 15.18 -8.81
C GLU A 101 -1.51 16.29 -9.70
N GLY A 102 -2.51 15.98 -10.52
CA GLY A 102 -3.14 16.97 -11.40
C GLY A 102 -2.19 17.63 -12.41
N GLY A 103 -1.09 16.96 -12.78
CA GLY A 103 -0.06 17.50 -13.67
C GLY A 103 0.98 18.41 -13.01
N LEU A 104 0.92 18.58 -11.68
CA LEU A 104 1.90 19.33 -10.89
C LEU A 104 2.79 18.36 -10.12
N VAL A 105 4.07 18.71 -9.99
CA VAL A 105 5.01 17.97 -9.13
C VAL A 105 4.68 18.28 -7.68
N VAL A 106 4.46 17.23 -6.90
CA VAL A 106 4.16 17.29 -5.46
C VAL A 106 5.24 16.56 -4.68
N PRO A 107 5.45 16.86 -3.39
CA PRO A 107 6.50 16.21 -2.59
C PRO A 107 6.23 14.71 -2.38
N TYR A 108 4.96 14.30 -2.35
CA TYR A 108 4.54 12.92 -2.22
C TYR A 108 3.10 12.76 -2.76
N VAL A 109 2.73 11.55 -3.14
CA VAL A 109 1.35 11.14 -3.40
C VAL A 109 0.89 10.14 -2.35
N GLU A 110 -0.40 10.11 -2.06
CA GLU A 110 -1.01 9.22 -1.08
C GLU A 110 -2.10 8.36 -1.73
N ALA A 111 -2.21 7.08 -1.34
CA ALA A 111 -3.37 6.26 -1.62
C ALA A 111 -3.89 5.64 -0.33
N ALA A 112 -5.18 5.87 -0.13
CA ALA A 112 -5.98 5.14 0.85
C ALA A 112 -6.26 3.71 0.37
N PRO A 113 -6.78 2.84 1.24
CA PRO A 113 -7.14 1.47 0.88
C PRO A 113 -8.15 1.44 -0.28
N GLY A 114 -7.89 0.58 -1.27
CA GLY A 114 -8.67 0.52 -2.51
C GLY A 114 -8.33 1.62 -3.53
N GLY A 115 -7.42 2.54 -3.18
CA GLY A 115 -6.83 3.50 -4.11
C GLY A 115 -5.84 2.84 -5.06
N ALA A 116 -5.48 3.56 -6.13
CA ALA A 116 -4.49 3.10 -7.09
C ALA A 116 -3.62 4.27 -7.53
N PHE A 117 -2.38 3.96 -7.90
CA PHE A 117 -1.48 4.89 -8.56
C PHE A 117 -1.18 4.41 -9.98
N ILE A 118 -0.86 5.35 -10.86
CA ILE A 118 -0.34 5.05 -12.18
C ILE A 118 1.13 5.42 -12.17
N ALA A 119 1.98 4.40 -12.20
CA ALA A 119 3.40 4.60 -12.41
C ALA A 119 3.63 4.65 -13.93
N SER A 120 4.32 5.69 -14.41
CA SER A 120 4.61 5.89 -15.82
C SER A 120 6.09 6.19 -16.03
N ARG A 121 6.66 5.62 -17.09
CA ARG A 121 8.03 5.94 -17.50
C ARG A 121 8.01 7.20 -18.36
N ALA A 122 8.62 8.28 -17.90
CA ALA A 122 8.66 9.56 -18.60
C ALA A 122 10.07 10.14 -18.64
N GLU A 123 10.31 11.06 -19.57
CA GLU A 123 11.51 11.88 -19.54
C GLU A 123 11.12 13.28 -19.03
N GLN A 124 11.82 13.74 -18.00
CA GLN A 124 11.69 15.10 -17.51
C GLN A 124 13.03 15.80 -17.70
N ASN A 125 13.04 16.90 -18.46
CA ASN A 125 14.24 17.67 -18.78
C ASN A 125 15.38 16.85 -19.41
N GLY A 126 15.05 15.83 -20.21
CA GLY A 126 16.04 14.93 -20.84
C GLY A 126 16.66 13.90 -19.89
N THR A 127 16.17 13.81 -18.65
CA THR A 127 16.52 12.74 -17.70
C THR A 127 15.36 11.74 -17.63
N LEU A 128 15.69 10.45 -17.70
CA LEU A 128 14.73 9.36 -17.61
C LEU A 128 14.24 9.21 -16.16
N VAL A 129 13.01 9.63 -15.89
CA VAL A 129 12.39 9.60 -14.55
C VAL A 129 11.21 8.63 -14.51
N THR A 130 10.98 7.99 -13.38
CA THR A 130 9.78 7.20 -13.14
C THR A 130 8.75 8.07 -12.45
N VAL A 131 7.69 8.44 -13.15
CA VAL A 131 6.66 9.36 -12.63
C VAL A 131 5.53 8.54 -11.99
N VAL A 132 5.29 8.74 -10.70
CA VAL A 132 4.12 8.19 -9.99
C VAL A 132 3.02 9.25 -10.03
N GLN A 133 2.03 9.02 -10.87
CA GLN A 133 0.89 9.89 -11.06
C GLN A 133 -0.31 9.37 -10.27
N LEU A 134 -0.87 10.20 -9.40
CA LEU A 134 -2.16 9.94 -8.79
C LEU A 134 -3.26 10.44 -9.73
N GLU A 135 -4.07 9.52 -10.25
CA GLU A 135 -5.35 9.85 -10.87
C GLU A 135 -6.47 9.49 -9.88
N LYS A 136 -7.18 10.50 -9.38
CA LYS A 136 -8.41 10.30 -8.60
C LYS A 136 -9.43 9.60 -9.48
N THR A 137 -9.45 8.28 -9.39
CA THR A 137 -10.41 7.44 -10.10
C THR A 137 -11.58 7.20 -9.15
N GLU A 138 -12.64 8.01 -9.27
CA GLU A 138 -13.95 7.48 -8.96
C GLU A 138 -14.12 6.22 -9.83
N LEU A 139 -14.50 5.10 -9.21
CA LEU A 139 -14.54 3.71 -9.72
C LEU A 139 -15.25 3.47 -11.08
N SER A 140 -15.61 4.52 -11.82
CA SER A 140 -16.51 4.51 -12.97
C SER A 140 -15.86 4.78 -14.33
N SER A 141 -14.57 5.15 -14.43
CA SER A 141 -14.04 5.77 -15.68
C SER A 141 -12.81 5.12 -16.33
N LEU A 142 -12.33 3.98 -15.85
CA LEU A 142 -11.14 3.32 -16.45
C LEU A 142 -11.43 2.59 -17.78
N THR A 143 -12.69 2.46 -18.18
CA THR A 143 -13.05 1.93 -19.52
C THR A 143 -13.14 3.02 -20.59
N ALA A 144 -13.15 4.31 -20.20
CA ALA A 144 -13.35 5.43 -21.12
C ALA A 144 -12.03 6.07 -21.59
N SER A 145 -11.01 6.20 -20.73
CA SER A 145 -9.76 6.88 -21.08
C SER A 145 -8.83 6.02 -21.96
N THR A 146 -8.84 4.69 -21.80
CA THR A 146 -8.09 3.76 -22.65
C THR A 146 -8.61 3.75 -24.09
N ASN A 147 -9.92 3.99 -24.29
CA ASN A 147 -10.50 4.12 -25.63
C ASN A 147 -10.17 5.45 -26.32
N LEU A 148 -9.97 6.54 -25.57
CA LEU A 148 -9.61 7.83 -26.18
C LEU A 148 -8.16 7.87 -26.65
N ARG A 149 -7.23 7.23 -25.92
CA ARG A 149 -5.82 7.20 -26.33
C ARG A 149 -5.58 6.23 -27.50
N ALA A 150 -6.25 5.08 -27.52
CA ALA A 150 -6.21 4.15 -28.65
C ALA A 150 -6.89 4.70 -29.94
N SER A 151 -7.87 5.60 -29.80
CA SER A 151 -8.51 6.25 -30.95
C SER A 151 -7.65 7.37 -31.57
N SER A 152 -6.79 8.03 -30.78
CA SER A 152 -5.90 9.07 -31.30
C SER A 152 -4.74 8.54 -32.17
N SER A 153 -4.38 7.26 -32.06
CA SER A 153 -3.32 6.64 -32.87
C SER A 153 -3.81 6.08 -34.21
N VAL A 154 -5.10 6.21 -34.56
CA VAL A 154 -5.66 5.71 -35.84
C VAL A 154 -5.91 6.83 -36.86
N LEU A 155 -5.68 8.10 -36.51
CA LEU A 155 -5.90 9.25 -37.42
C LEU A 155 -4.63 9.89 -38.01
N TYR A 156 -3.48 9.21 -37.94
CA TYR A 156 -2.31 9.57 -38.75
C TYR A 156 -2.11 8.56 -39.89
N ARG A 157 -2.84 8.77 -40.98
CA ARG A 157 -2.40 8.44 -42.33
C ARG A 157 -3.12 9.32 -43.37
#